data_AF-A0A671QWG2-F1
#
_entry.id   AF-A0A671QWG2-F1
#
_cell.length_a   1.000
_cell.length_b   1.000
_cell.length_c   1.000
_cell.angle_alpha   90.00
_cell.angle_beta   90.00
_cell.angle_gamma   90.00
#
_symmetry.space_group_name_H-M   'P 1'
#
loop_
_entity.id
_entity.type
_entity.pdbx_description
1 polymer ?
#
loop_
_entity_poly.entity_id
_entity_poly.type
_entity_poly.pdbx_seq_one_letter_code
_entity_poly.pdbx_strand_id
1 'polypeptide(L)'
;MGSFITAAPHFFQGPYKYETTISHFSASNGTESILPCVTNGSIAHDHEIPTVEIQGECEKAASSSLWLYVFLGNMLRGVGETPVMPLGLSYLDDFSREENTALYMSLVQTLGIMGPVFGFMLGSFCAKLYVDIGSVDLVTITINYKDSRWVGAWWLGFLLTGGVMLLAGIPFWFFPKSLPKQGATETEKKSNVLEGEQDRFIPDNNKHSTAPNKPASMAVLAKDFLPSLKKLFSNTIYLLFVCTAFVQVSGFIGMITFKPKFMEQIYGQSASRAIFLIGIMNLPAVALGIITGGFIMKKFKLNVLGATKICIGTSLLAFSSLTTVHCQNTLISSCNTGCSCSLKHWDPICASNGLTYASPCLAGCQTSTGDGRDMVFHNCTCIGESPLPFANMSSVLGQCSRKSDCDYMFKFYMAVTVIGAFLSACGATPGYIILLRTINPELKSLALGIYILIVRTLGGIPPPIYFGALIDRTCLKWGTKQCGGRGACRIYDSGAFRLVNLDWQKFSIFIHTFPIIG
;
A
#
# COMPACT_ATOMS: atom_id res chain seq x y z
N MET A 1 -12.53 13.43 11.75
CA MET A 1 -13.70 12.52 11.94
C MET A 1 -13.48 11.16 11.31
N GLY A 2 -13.33 11.05 9.97
CA GLY A 2 -13.16 9.75 9.28
C GLY A 2 -12.10 8.82 9.89
N SER A 3 -10.89 9.33 10.17
CA SER A 3 -9.80 8.50 10.76
C SER A 3 -10.18 7.86 12.10
N PHE A 4 -10.88 8.58 12.98
CA PHE A 4 -11.31 8.05 14.28
C PHE A 4 -12.35 6.94 14.12
N ILE A 5 -13.27 7.08 13.17
CA ILE A 5 -14.28 6.06 12.85
C ILE A 5 -13.60 4.81 12.28
N THR A 6 -12.57 4.96 11.44
CA THR A 6 -11.80 3.82 10.92
C THR A 6 -11.08 3.04 12.03
N ALA A 7 -10.64 3.70 13.10
CA ALA A 7 -9.98 3.05 14.25
C ALA A 7 -10.96 2.36 15.22
N ALA A 8 -12.24 2.76 15.20
CA ALA A 8 -13.25 2.30 16.17
C ALA A 8 -13.41 0.78 16.29
N PRO A 9 -13.35 -0.04 15.20
CA PRO A 9 -13.55 -1.48 15.29
C PRO A 9 -12.64 -2.19 16.29
N HIS A 10 -11.40 -1.72 16.43
CA HIS A 10 -10.45 -2.34 17.37
C HIS A 10 -10.96 -2.30 18.82
N PHE A 11 -11.60 -1.20 19.21
CA PHE A 11 -12.13 -1.03 20.57
C PHE A 11 -13.42 -1.83 20.83
N PHE A 12 -14.03 -2.39 19.79
CA PHE A 12 -15.27 -3.17 19.89
C PHE A 12 -15.05 -4.68 19.74
N GLN A 13 -13.95 -5.12 19.11
CA GLN A 13 -13.76 -6.51 18.67
C GLN A 13 -13.16 -7.45 19.75
N GLY A 14 -12.74 -6.92 20.90
CA GLY A 14 -12.01 -7.70 21.91
C GLY A 14 -10.58 -8.06 21.44
N PRO A 15 -9.80 -8.79 22.27
CA PRO A 15 -8.41 -9.12 21.95
C PRO A 15 -8.29 -10.06 20.75
N TYR A 16 -7.25 -9.85 19.94
CA TYR A 16 -6.89 -10.65 18.78
C TYR A 16 -6.43 -12.05 19.18
N LYS A 17 -7.20 -13.06 18.76
CA LYS A 17 -6.86 -14.47 18.92
C LYS A 17 -6.15 -14.99 17.66
N TYR A 18 -5.03 -15.71 17.82
CA TYR A 18 -4.32 -16.38 16.72
C TYR A 18 -4.20 -17.89 16.99
N GLU A 19 -4.19 -18.70 15.93
CA GLU A 19 -4.02 -20.15 16.05
C GLU A 19 -2.55 -20.52 16.36
N THR A 20 -2.36 -21.41 17.33
CA THR A 20 -1.07 -21.97 17.76
C THR A 20 -1.28 -23.42 18.22
N THR A 21 -0.37 -24.33 17.86
CA THR A 21 -0.33 -25.70 18.41
C THR A 21 0.35 -25.78 19.78
N ILE A 22 0.92 -24.67 20.24
CA ILE A 22 1.60 -24.58 21.53
C ILE A 22 0.53 -24.25 22.57
N SER A 23 0.19 -25.24 23.41
CA SER A 23 -0.74 -25.05 24.53
C SER A 23 -0.08 -24.22 25.62
N HIS A 24 -0.71 -23.10 26.00
CA HIS A 24 -0.33 -22.33 27.19
C HIS A 24 -0.75 -23.07 28.45
N PHE A 25 0.11 -23.94 28.98
CA PHE A 25 -0.03 -24.44 30.34
C PHE A 25 0.95 -23.68 31.24
N SER A 26 0.42 -22.75 32.02
CA SER A 26 1.16 -22.05 33.05
C SER A 26 1.45 -23.00 34.21
N ALA A 27 2.62 -23.63 34.25
CA ALA A 27 3.45 -23.77 35.46
C ALA A 27 4.64 -24.71 35.27
N SER A 28 5.80 -24.22 35.74
CA SER A 28 6.99 -24.96 36.21
C SER A 28 8.17 -25.11 35.24
N ASN A 29 9.36 -24.89 35.80
CA ASN A 29 10.69 -25.10 35.19
C ASN A 29 10.95 -26.60 34.90
N GLY A 30 10.12 -27.21 34.05
CA GLY A 30 10.26 -28.60 33.60
C GLY A 30 10.50 -28.66 32.10
N THR A 31 11.30 -29.64 31.67
CA THR A 31 11.26 -30.16 30.29
C THR A 31 9.91 -30.85 30.10
N GLU A 32 8.96 -30.17 29.48
CA GLU A 32 7.65 -30.76 29.21
C GLU A 32 7.66 -31.52 27.87
N SER A 33 7.16 -32.76 27.90
CA SER A 33 6.92 -33.57 26.71
C SER A 33 5.71 -32.99 25.99
N ILE A 34 5.96 -32.22 24.92
CA ILE A 34 4.87 -31.86 24.01
C ILE A 34 4.44 -33.15 23.30
N LEU A 35 3.20 -33.18 22.82
CA LEU A 35 2.59 -34.31 22.15
C LEU A 35 2.72 -34.35 20.59
N PRO A 36 3.77 -33.90 19.84
CA PRO A 36 3.54 -33.60 18.43
C PRO A 36 4.17 -34.61 17.46
N CYS A 37 4.30 -35.90 17.79
CA CYS A 37 4.24 -36.96 16.78
C CYS A 37 4.00 -38.31 17.48
N VAL A 38 2.74 -38.75 17.53
CA VAL A 38 2.40 -40.09 18.00
C VAL A 38 2.57 -41.06 16.84
N THR A 39 3.53 -41.98 16.96
CA THR A 39 3.90 -42.98 15.94
C THR A 39 2.94 -44.17 15.86
N ASN A 40 1.98 -44.29 16.78
CA ASN A 40 0.98 -45.36 16.79
C ASN A 40 -0.45 -44.82 16.70
N GLY A 41 -1.14 -45.15 15.60
CA GLY A 41 -2.51 -44.75 15.32
C GLY A 41 -3.52 -45.21 16.36
N SER A 42 -3.68 -44.42 17.42
CA SER A 42 -4.89 -44.37 18.24
C SER A 42 -5.37 -42.92 18.26
N ILE A 43 -5.67 -42.40 17.07
CA ILE A 43 -6.53 -41.23 16.96
C ILE A 43 -7.93 -41.75 17.32
N ALA A 44 -8.33 -41.50 18.57
CA ALA A 44 -9.74 -41.26 18.82
C ALA A 44 -10.15 -40.21 17.79
N HIS A 45 -11.06 -40.58 16.87
CA HIS A 45 -11.72 -39.62 16.00
C HIS A 45 -12.56 -38.67 16.88
N ASP A 46 -11.89 -37.75 17.57
CA ASP A 46 -12.50 -36.49 17.90
C ASP A 46 -12.65 -35.77 16.56
N HIS A 47 -13.77 -36.05 15.90
CA HIS A 47 -14.51 -34.97 15.30
C HIS A 47 -14.58 -33.89 16.40
N GLU A 48 -13.71 -32.87 16.32
CA GLU A 48 -13.93 -31.61 16.99
C GLU A 48 -15.28 -31.09 16.46
N ILE A 49 -16.35 -31.54 17.10
CA ILE A 49 -17.64 -30.86 17.06
C ILE A 49 -17.29 -29.51 17.68
N PRO A 50 -17.36 -28.39 16.93
CA PRO A 50 -17.13 -27.09 17.53
C PRO A 50 -18.06 -27.00 18.73
N THR A 51 -17.49 -26.72 19.91
CA THR A 51 -18.31 -26.54 21.11
C THR A 51 -19.40 -25.52 20.80
N VAL A 52 -20.58 -25.68 21.39
CA VAL A 52 -21.73 -24.78 21.13
C VAL A 52 -21.34 -23.30 21.34
N GLU A 53 -20.36 -23.03 22.20
CA GLU A 53 -19.72 -21.72 22.39
C GLU A 53 -18.89 -21.25 21.19
N ILE A 54 -18.04 -22.10 20.59
CA ILE A 54 -17.28 -21.76 19.37
C ILE A 54 -18.25 -21.49 18.21
N GLN A 55 -19.30 -22.30 18.07
CA GLN A 55 -20.32 -22.08 17.03
C GLN A 55 -21.04 -20.73 17.23
N GLY A 56 -21.39 -20.36 18.46
CA GLY A 56 -22.01 -19.08 18.80
C GLY A 56 -21.08 -17.87 18.65
N GLU A 57 -19.78 -17.99 19.01
CA GLU A 57 -18.76 -16.98 18.71
C GLU A 57 -18.59 -16.80 17.19
N CYS A 58 -18.68 -17.88 16.43
CA CYS A 58 -18.56 -17.88 14.98
C CYS A 58 -19.77 -17.26 14.26
N GLU A 59 -20.99 -17.48 14.72
CA GLU A 59 -22.18 -16.78 14.22
C GLU A 59 -22.10 -15.28 14.52
N LYS A 60 -21.63 -14.89 15.71
CA LYS A 60 -21.44 -13.49 16.10
C LYS A 60 -20.30 -12.82 15.30
N ALA A 61 -19.22 -13.55 15.00
CA ALA A 61 -18.14 -13.09 14.14
C ALA A 61 -18.57 -12.97 12.67
N ALA A 62 -19.39 -13.89 12.16
CA ALA A 62 -19.95 -13.85 10.82
C ALA A 62 -21.00 -12.72 10.65
N SER A 63 -21.73 -12.37 11.72
CA SER A 63 -22.70 -11.27 11.76
C SER A 63 -22.08 -9.89 12.06
N SER A 64 -20.76 -9.81 12.29
CA SER A 64 -20.09 -8.58 12.71
C SER A 64 -20.03 -7.56 11.57
N SER A 65 -20.83 -6.50 11.69
CA SER A 65 -20.87 -5.38 10.74
C SER A 65 -19.70 -4.38 10.91
N LEU A 66 -18.61 -4.78 11.60
CA LEU A 66 -17.48 -3.90 11.91
C LEU A 66 -16.79 -3.31 10.66
N TRP A 67 -16.86 -4.02 9.52
CA TRP A 67 -16.35 -3.52 8.24
C TRP A 67 -17.06 -2.24 7.77
N LEU A 68 -18.32 -2.01 8.19
CA LEU A 68 -19.06 -0.78 7.87
C LEU A 68 -18.40 0.46 8.46
N TYR A 69 -17.82 0.37 9.66
CA TYR A 69 -17.08 1.48 10.26
C TYR A 69 -15.82 1.81 9.46
N VAL A 70 -15.08 0.78 9.02
CA VAL A 70 -13.91 0.96 8.16
C VAL A 70 -14.33 1.60 6.83
N PHE A 71 -15.43 1.14 6.23
CA PHE A 71 -15.97 1.69 5.00
C PHE A 71 -16.39 3.17 5.17
N LEU A 72 -17.24 3.46 6.15
CA LEU A 72 -17.73 4.81 6.44
C LEU A 72 -16.61 5.78 6.80
N GLY A 73 -15.64 5.34 7.61
CA GLY A 73 -14.48 6.13 7.99
C GLY A 73 -13.62 6.51 6.77
N ASN A 74 -13.37 5.56 5.87
CA ASN A 74 -12.64 5.83 4.63
C ASN A 74 -13.44 6.70 3.65
N MET A 75 -14.76 6.53 3.57
CA MET A 75 -15.64 7.38 2.76
C MET A 75 -15.56 8.85 3.22
N LEU A 76 -15.73 9.09 4.53
CA LEU A 76 -15.61 10.43 5.11
C LEU A 76 -14.22 11.03 4.91
N ARG A 77 -13.17 10.21 4.96
CA ARG A 77 -11.81 10.66 4.66
C ARG A 77 -11.66 11.08 3.20
N GLY A 78 -12.24 10.32 2.27
CA GLY A 78 -12.27 10.67 0.84
C GLY A 78 -12.99 11.99 0.57
N VAL A 79 -14.15 12.23 1.20
CA VAL A 79 -14.90 13.49 1.07
C VAL A 79 -14.05 14.68 1.53
N GLY A 80 -13.32 14.55 2.65
CA GLY A 80 -12.45 15.60 3.16
C GLY A 80 -11.20 15.85 2.31
N GLU A 81 -10.63 14.82 1.68
CA GLU A 81 -9.43 14.94 0.84
C GLU A 81 -9.73 15.53 -0.55
N THR A 82 -10.92 15.23 -1.11
CA THR A 82 -11.29 15.56 -2.49
C THR A 82 -11.05 17.02 -2.90
N PRO A 83 -11.44 18.06 -2.13
CA PRO A 83 -11.28 19.44 -2.56
C PRO A 83 -9.83 19.96 -2.44
N VAL A 84 -8.97 19.32 -1.64
CA VAL A 84 -7.65 19.87 -1.28
C VAL A 84 -6.75 20.03 -2.49
N MET A 85 -6.65 18.99 -3.32
CA MET A 85 -5.74 18.99 -4.46
C MET A 85 -6.26 19.83 -5.64
N PRO A 86 -7.52 19.70 -6.12
CA PRO A 86 -8.02 20.51 -7.23
C PRO A 86 -8.07 22.00 -6.90
N LEU A 87 -8.63 22.37 -5.73
CA LEU A 87 -8.75 23.79 -5.37
C LEU A 87 -7.39 24.42 -5.09
N GLY A 88 -6.50 23.70 -4.37
CA GLY A 88 -5.17 24.22 -4.07
C GLY A 88 -4.32 24.41 -5.31
N LEU A 89 -4.46 23.53 -6.31
CA LEU A 89 -3.70 23.60 -7.54
C LEU A 89 -4.23 24.65 -8.52
N SER A 90 -5.54 24.76 -8.69
CA SER A 90 -6.16 25.85 -9.46
C SER A 90 -5.79 27.20 -8.87
N TYR A 91 -5.90 27.34 -7.54
CA TYR A 91 -5.45 28.56 -6.85
C TYR A 91 -3.98 28.89 -7.16
N LEU A 92 -3.07 27.91 -7.16
CA LEU A 92 -1.67 28.16 -7.49
C LEU A 92 -1.45 28.56 -8.96
N ASP A 93 -2.17 27.93 -9.88
CA ASP A 93 -2.11 28.23 -11.32
C ASP A 93 -2.58 29.67 -11.60
N ASP A 94 -3.73 30.06 -11.05
CA ASP A 94 -4.40 31.34 -11.33
C ASP A 94 -3.58 32.56 -10.85
N PHE A 95 -2.85 32.41 -9.74
CA PHE A 95 -2.06 33.48 -9.10
C PHE A 95 -0.57 33.48 -9.47
N SER A 96 -0.07 32.45 -10.18
CA SER A 96 1.34 32.35 -10.58
C SER A 96 1.60 32.84 -12.01
N ARG A 97 2.86 33.19 -12.32
CA ARG A 97 3.29 33.47 -13.70
C ARG A 97 3.58 32.16 -14.43
N GLU A 98 3.19 32.05 -15.70
CA GLU A 98 3.35 30.83 -16.53
C GLU A 98 4.76 30.24 -16.53
N GLU A 99 5.80 31.08 -16.41
CA GLU A 99 7.20 30.68 -16.36
C GLU A 99 7.61 29.98 -15.05
N ASN A 100 6.91 30.28 -13.95
CA ASN A 100 7.20 29.76 -12.61
C ASN A 100 6.19 28.72 -12.15
N THR A 101 5.02 28.65 -12.78
CA THR A 101 3.94 27.68 -12.49
C THR A 101 4.49 26.26 -12.40
N ALA A 102 5.27 25.80 -13.40
CA ALA A 102 5.84 24.45 -13.41
C ALA A 102 6.68 24.11 -12.15
N LEU A 103 7.43 25.09 -11.64
CA LEU A 103 8.28 24.92 -10.46
C LEU A 103 7.45 24.97 -9.16
N TYR A 104 6.45 25.84 -9.07
CA TYR A 104 5.56 25.87 -7.91
C TYR A 104 4.71 24.60 -7.82
N MET A 105 4.22 24.10 -8.95
CA MET A 105 3.48 22.84 -9.03
C MET A 105 4.36 21.66 -8.59
N SER A 106 5.62 21.60 -9.02
CA SER A 106 6.53 20.53 -8.59
C SER A 106 6.87 20.60 -7.11
N LEU A 107 7.02 21.81 -6.54
CA LEU A 107 7.19 21.98 -5.09
C LEU A 107 5.96 21.50 -4.30
N VAL A 108 4.75 21.88 -4.71
CA VAL A 108 3.51 21.44 -4.06
C VAL A 108 3.34 19.92 -4.15
N GLN A 109 3.61 19.32 -5.32
CA GLN A 109 3.56 17.87 -5.49
C GLN A 109 4.61 17.16 -4.62
N THR A 110 5.81 17.73 -4.49
CA THR A 110 6.87 17.18 -3.63
C THR A 110 6.48 17.23 -2.15
N LEU A 111 5.92 18.35 -1.69
CA LEU A 111 5.36 18.44 -0.33
C LEU A 111 4.24 17.41 -0.12
N GLY A 112 3.45 17.15 -1.17
CA GLY A 112 2.47 16.06 -1.19
C GLY A 112 3.08 14.67 -0.95
N ILE A 113 4.30 14.39 -1.44
CA ILE A 113 5.02 13.12 -1.22
C ILE A 113 5.61 12.99 0.18
N MET A 114 5.89 14.11 0.87
CA MET A 114 6.36 14.07 2.26
C MET A 114 5.32 13.44 3.21
N GLY A 115 4.03 13.64 2.95
CA GLY A 115 2.94 13.01 3.71
C GLY A 115 3.06 11.48 3.72
N PRO A 116 3.09 10.81 2.56
CA PRO A 116 3.42 9.39 2.44
C PRO A 116 4.73 8.98 3.13
N VAL A 117 5.83 9.74 3.03
CA VAL A 117 7.09 9.41 3.74
C VAL A 117 6.82 9.23 5.24
N PHE A 118 6.21 10.23 5.88
CA PHE A 118 5.88 10.15 7.30
C PHE A 118 4.83 9.08 7.60
N GLY A 119 3.86 8.86 6.70
CA GLY A 119 2.86 7.81 6.81
C GLY A 119 3.45 6.40 6.80
N PHE A 120 4.40 6.11 5.91
CA PHE A 120 5.13 4.83 5.89
C PHE A 120 6.02 4.67 7.13
N MET A 121 6.68 5.73 7.59
CA MET A 121 7.46 5.68 8.84
C MET A 121 6.57 5.35 10.04
N LEU A 122 5.44 6.05 10.20
CA LEU A 122 4.48 5.80 11.26
C LEU A 122 3.86 4.41 11.13
N GLY A 123 3.53 3.98 9.91
CA GLY A 123 3.01 2.65 9.63
C GLY A 123 3.99 1.55 9.98
N SER A 124 5.29 1.74 9.71
CA SER A 124 6.35 0.81 10.14
C SER A 124 6.44 0.71 11.66
N PHE A 125 6.37 1.84 12.36
CA PHE A 125 6.34 1.87 13.82
C PHE A 125 5.14 1.12 14.38
N CYS A 126 3.93 1.42 13.89
CA CYS A 126 2.70 0.73 14.28
C CYS A 126 2.75 -0.77 13.95
N ALA A 127 3.39 -1.16 12.85
CA ALA A 127 3.56 -2.57 12.47
C ALA A 127 4.51 -3.35 13.41
N LYS A 128 5.41 -2.68 14.12
CA LYS A 128 6.28 -3.32 15.13
C LYS A 128 5.59 -3.54 16.47
N LEU A 129 4.55 -2.77 16.78
CA LEU A 129 3.79 -2.88 18.00
C LEU A 129 2.71 -3.95 17.83
N TYR A 130 2.48 -4.77 18.86
CA TYR A 130 1.42 -5.78 18.82
C TYR A 130 0.05 -5.10 18.82
N VAL A 131 -0.93 -5.67 18.10
CA VAL A 131 -2.26 -5.08 17.92
C VAL A 131 -2.96 -4.72 19.24
N ASP A 132 -2.81 -5.56 20.27
CA ASP A 132 -3.46 -5.43 21.58
C ASP A 132 -2.52 -4.90 22.66
N ILE A 133 -1.56 -4.06 22.27
CA ILE A 133 -0.59 -3.44 23.18
C ILE A 133 -1.28 -2.80 24.40
N GLY A 134 -0.85 -3.19 25.60
CA GLY A 134 -1.40 -2.71 26.87
C GLY A 134 -2.58 -3.49 27.43
N SER A 135 -3.16 -4.43 26.67
CA SER A 135 -4.25 -5.31 27.15
C SER A 135 -3.84 -6.78 27.33
N VAL A 136 -2.71 -7.20 26.73
CA VAL A 136 -2.15 -8.55 26.85
C VAL A 136 -0.67 -8.47 27.27
N ASP A 137 -0.22 -9.40 28.11
CA ASP A 137 1.18 -9.50 28.49
C ASP A 137 2.03 -10.07 27.35
N LEU A 138 2.96 -9.26 26.84
CA LEU A 138 3.84 -9.59 25.72
C LEU A 138 4.79 -10.75 26.00
N VAL A 139 5.05 -11.08 27.26
CA VAL A 139 5.93 -12.19 27.68
C VAL A 139 5.28 -13.54 27.33
N THR A 140 3.96 -13.63 27.44
CA THR A 140 3.19 -14.85 27.12
C THR A 140 3.06 -15.08 25.61
N ILE A 141 3.34 -14.09 24.76
CA ILE A 141 3.13 -14.17 23.32
C ILE A 141 4.32 -14.85 22.63
N THR A 142 4.09 -16.01 22.03
CA THR A 142 5.10 -16.83 21.31
C THR A 142 5.53 -16.26 19.95
N ILE A 143 4.78 -15.30 19.39
CA ILE A 143 5.04 -14.71 18.06
C ILE A 143 5.78 -13.37 18.12
N ASN A 144 6.47 -13.02 17.03
CA ASN A 144 7.23 -11.78 16.86
C ASN A 144 6.85 -11.05 15.56
N TYR A 145 7.25 -9.79 15.38
CA TYR A 145 6.96 -8.94 14.20
C TYR A 145 7.52 -9.46 12.86
N LYS A 146 8.27 -10.56 12.87
CA LYS A 146 8.71 -11.31 11.69
C LYS A 146 7.75 -12.45 11.30
N ASP A 147 6.88 -12.88 12.21
CA ASP A 147 5.92 -13.95 11.97
C ASP A 147 4.74 -13.43 11.14
N SER A 148 4.35 -14.20 10.13
CA SER A 148 3.15 -13.98 9.30
C SER A 148 1.82 -13.86 10.07
N ARG A 149 1.77 -14.29 11.33
CA ARG A 149 0.59 -14.19 12.22
C ARG A 149 0.53 -12.89 13.00
N TRP A 150 1.63 -12.14 13.02
CA TRP A 150 1.72 -10.87 13.73
C TRP A 150 0.84 -9.81 13.07
N VAL A 151 -0.01 -9.18 13.88
CA VAL A 151 -0.81 -8.03 13.48
C VAL A 151 -0.31 -6.82 14.24
N GLY A 152 0.06 -5.77 13.48
CA GLY A 152 0.50 -4.50 14.04
C GLY A 152 -0.64 -3.70 14.67
N ALA A 153 -0.32 -2.74 15.54
CA ALA A 153 -1.25 -1.76 16.09
C ALA A 153 -1.74 -0.74 15.04
N TRP A 154 -2.44 -1.22 14.02
CA TRP A 154 -2.90 -0.46 12.85
C TRP A 154 -3.82 0.71 13.21
N TRP A 155 -4.62 0.57 14.28
CA TRP A 155 -5.56 1.58 14.77
C TRP A 155 -4.85 2.83 15.30
N LEU A 156 -3.66 2.68 15.88
CA LEU A 156 -2.90 3.78 16.48
C LEU A 156 -2.51 4.84 15.43
N GLY A 157 -2.13 4.39 14.24
CA GLY A 157 -1.78 5.28 13.13
C GLY A 157 -2.95 6.19 12.73
N PHE A 158 -4.18 5.67 12.73
CA PHE A 158 -5.38 6.46 12.41
C PHE A 158 -5.70 7.51 13.47
N LEU A 159 -5.49 7.22 14.76
CA LEU A 159 -5.69 8.18 15.84
C LEU A 159 -4.67 9.33 15.78
N LEU A 160 -3.39 8.99 15.62
CA LEU A 160 -2.31 9.98 15.54
C LEU A 160 -2.48 10.89 14.33
N THR A 161 -2.71 10.31 13.15
CA THR A 161 -2.94 11.09 11.92
C THR A 161 -4.22 11.92 12.00
N GLY A 162 -5.29 11.39 12.62
CA GLY A 162 -6.51 12.15 12.89
C GLY A 162 -6.26 13.39 13.75
N GLY A 163 -5.45 13.26 14.81
CA GLY A 163 -5.05 14.38 15.67
C GLY A 163 -4.23 15.43 14.92
N VAL A 164 -3.23 15.01 14.14
CA VAL A 164 -2.40 15.93 13.34
C VAL A 164 -3.24 16.69 12.32
N MET A 165 -4.20 16.04 11.65
CA MET A 165 -5.08 16.70 10.69
C MET A 165 -6.00 17.74 11.35
N LEU A 166 -6.47 17.51 12.58
CA LEU A 166 -7.25 18.50 13.33
C LEU A 166 -6.41 19.74 13.65
N LEU A 167 -5.17 19.56 14.08
CA LEU A 167 -4.24 20.66 14.35
C LEU A 167 -3.87 21.42 13.08
N ALA A 168 -3.65 20.70 11.97
CA ALA A 168 -3.34 21.29 10.68
C ALA A 168 -4.50 22.10 10.08
N GLY A 169 -5.75 21.86 10.51
CA GLY A 169 -6.92 22.65 10.11
C GLY A 169 -6.95 24.06 10.71
N ILE A 170 -6.31 24.29 11.86
CA ILE A 170 -6.35 25.58 12.57
C ILE A 170 -5.72 26.71 11.74
N PRO A 171 -4.51 26.55 11.16
CA PRO A 171 -3.92 27.57 10.28
C PRO A 171 -4.78 27.95 9.06
N PHE A 172 -5.55 27.01 8.51
CA PHE A 172 -6.39 27.29 7.33
C PHE A 172 -7.51 28.31 7.62
N TRP A 173 -7.94 28.45 8.88
CA TRP A 173 -8.89 29.51 9.26
C TRP A 173 -8.32 30.92 9.19
N PHE A 174 -6.99 31.05 9.21
CA PHE A 174 -6.32 32.34 9.13
C PHE A 174 -5.88 32.71 7.71
N PHE A 175 -6.23 31.89 6.71
CA PHE A 175 -5.84 32.14 5.33
C PHE A 175 -6.65 33.29 4.70
N PRO A 176 -6.01 34.26 4.04
CA PRO A 176 -6.71 35.38 3.42
C PRO A 176 -7.56 34.91 2.23
N LYS A 177 -8.76 35.51 2.08
CA LYS A 177 -9.72 35.14 1.02
C LYS A 177 -9.22 35.38 -0.40
N SER A 178 -8.24 36.26 -0.60
CA SER A 178 -7.66 36.59 -1.90
C SER A 178 -6.21 37.00 -1.76
N LEU A 179 -5.34 36.50 -2.65
CA LEU A 179 -3.95 36.98 -2.78
C LEU A 179 -3.83 37.87 -4.03
N PRO A 180 -3.03 38.95 -3.99
CA PRO A 180 -2.75 39.73 -5.18
C PRO A 180 -1.92 38.89 -6.17
N LYS A 181 -2.34 38.83 -7.44
CA LYS A 181 -1.62 38.10 -8.50
C LYS A 181 -0.20 38.67 -8.68
N GLN A 182 0.78 37.77 -8.85
CA GLN A 182 2.20 38.13 -8.84
C GLN A 182 2.59 38.97 -10.08
N GLY A 183 2.67 40.29 -9.89
CA GLY A 183 3.01 41.26 -10.93
C GLY A 183 1.82 42.02 -11.52
N ALA A 184 0.61 41.88 -10.97
CA ALA A 184 -0.55 42.67 -11.38
C ALA A 184 -0.38 44.16 -11.03
N THR A 185 -0.55 45.04 -12.01
CA THR A 185 -0.65 46.49 -11.83
C THR A 185 -1.95 46.84 -11.09
N GLU A 186 -2.02 48.00 -10.42
CA GLU A 186 -3.20 48.39 -9.63
C GLU A 186 -4.51 48.44 -10.44
N THR A 187 -4.40 48.59 -11.76
CA THR A 187 -5.52 48.57 -12.69
C THR A 187 -6.11 47.16 -12.87
N GLU A 188 -5.28 46.11 -12.91
CA GLU A 188 -5.71 44.70 -12.93
C GLU A 188 -6.22 44.22 -11.56
N LYS A 189 -5.78 44.85 -10.47
CA LYS A 189 -6.28 44.56 -9.11
C LYS A 189 -7.76 44.92 -8.94
N LYS A 190 -8.27 45.93 -9.66
CA LYS A 190 -9.69 46.32 -9.58
C LYS A 190 -10.60 45.49 -10.49
N SER A 191 -10.11 45.02 -11.65
CA SER A 191 -10.86 44.14 -12.54
C SER A 191 -10.96 42.72 -12.00
N ASN A 192 -9.86 42.16 -11.46
CA ASN A 192 -9.85 40.77 -10.97
C ASN A 192 -10.48 40.58 -9.58
N VAL A 193 -10.69 41.66 -8.80
CA VAL A 193 -11.48 41.60 -7.55
C VAL A 193 -12.98 41.57 -7.84
N LEU A 194 -13.42 42.07 -9.00
CA LEU A 194 -14.81 41.98 -9.45
C LEU A 194 -15.10 40.70 -10.24
N GLU A 195 -14.12 40.15 -10.97
CA GLU A 195 -14.25 38.90 -11.74
C GLU A 195 -13.39 37.79 -11.12
N GLY A 196 -13.96 37.04 -10.17
CA GLY A 196 -13.44 35.71 -9.87
C GLY A 196 -13.70 34.80 -11.08
N GLU A 197 -12.73 33.98 -11.48
CA GLU A 197 -12.83 33.03 -12.61
C GLU A 197 -14.00 32.03 -12.50
N GLN A 198 -14.72 32.03 -11.38
CA GLN A 198 -15.99 31.34 -11.19
C GLN A 198 -17.09 31.84 -12.16
N ASP A 199 -16.99 33.05 -12.70
CA ASP A 199 -17.93 33.59 -13.71
C ASP A 199 -17.55 33.27 -15.17
N ARG A 200 -16.32 32.79 -15.45
CA ARG A 200 -15.89 32.47 -16.84
C ARG A 200 -16.36 31.11 -17.36
N PHE A 201 -17.03 30.31 -16.54
CA PHE A 201 -17.68 29.07 -16.98
C PHE A 201 -19.00 29.34 -17.74
N ILE A 202 -19.43 30.60 -17.86
CA ILE A 202 -20.65 31.01 -18.55
C ILE A 202 -20.26 31.78 -19.83
N PRO A 203 -20.54 31.27 -21.04
CA PRO A 203 -20.43 32.07 -22.24
C PRO A 203 -21.57 33.09 -22.23
N ASP A 204 -21.23 34.35 -22.00
CA ASP A 204 -22.17 35.46 -21.92
C ASP A 204 -22.66 35.86 -23.31
N ASN A 205 -23.60 35.07 -23.84
CA ASN A 205 -24.32 35.38 -25.07
C ASN A 205 -25.55 36.23 -24.72
N ASN A 206 -25.33 37.47 -24.27
CA ASN A 206 -26.18 38.62 -24.60
C ASN A 206 -25.63 39.91 -23.98
N LYS A 207 -25.40 40.91 -24.85
CA LYS A 207 -25.06 42.27 -24.46
C LYS A 207 -26.13 42.86 -23.53
N HIS A 208 -25.65 43.59 -22.53
CA HIS A 208 -26.38 44.53 -21.65
C HIS A 208 -27.28 43.90 -20.57
N SER A 209 -26.76 43.80 -19.34
CA SER A 209 -27.50 44.13 -18.10
C SER A 209 -26.57 44.14 -16.88
N THR A 210 -26.31 45.32 -16.35
CA THR A 210 -25.75 45.57 -15.02
C THR A 210 -26.75 45.09 -13.95
N ALA A 211 -26.47 43.97 -13.28
CA ALA A 211 -27.12 43.60 -12.01
C ALA A 211 -26.21 42.70 -11.16
N PRO A 212 -26.10 42.93 -9.84
CA PRO A 212 -25.22 42.17 -8.97
C PRO A 212 -25.83 40.81 -8.59
N ASN A 213 -25.00 39.75 -8.65
CA ASN A 213 -25.11 38.47 -7.94
C ASN A 213 -26.51 37.79 -7.94
N LYS A 214 -26.82 37.00 -8.98
CA LYS A 214 -27.78 35.90 -8.84
C LYS A 214 -27.03 34.61 -8.44
N PRO A 215 -27.44 33.89 -7.39
CA PRO A 215 -26.84 32.61 -7.06
C PRO A 215 -27.13 31.63 -8.19
N ALA A 216 -26.07 31.04 -8.77
CA ALA A 216 -26.19 30.05 -9.82
C ALA A 216 -27.04 28.86 -9.32
N SER A 217 -28.21 28.66 -9.92
CA SER A 217 -29.03 27.47 -9.66
C SER A 217 -28.32 26.24 -10.24
N MET A 218 -28.19 25.16 -9.46
CA MET A 218 -27.60 23.88 -9.88
C MET A 218 -28.19 23.34 -11.20
N ALA A 219 -29.44 23.69 -11.51
CA ALA A 219 -30.10 23.29 -12.76
C ALA A 219 -29.51 23.98 -14.00
N VAL A 220 -29.04 25.22 -13.88
CA VAL A 220 -28.35 25.94 -14.97
C VAL A 220 -26.95 25.35 -15.15
N LEU A 221 -26.25 25.08 -14.04
CA LEU A 221 -24.91 24.47 -14.06
C LEU A 221 -24.94 23.05 -14.67
N ALA A 222 -25.96 22.26 -14.38
CA ALA A 222 -26.13 20.90 -14.94
C ALA A 222 -26.42 20.91 -16.45
N LYS A 223 -27.08 21.96 -16.95
CA LYS A 223 -27.45 22.09 -18.36
C LYS A 223 -26.22 22.29 -19.25
N ASP A 224 -25.23 23.04 -18.78
CA ASP A 224 -23.97 23.30 -19.50
C ASP A 224 -22.89 22.23 -19.22
N PHE A 225 -23.07 21.43 -18.17
CA PHE A 225 -22.16 20.36 -17.79
C PHE A 225 -22.11 19.20 -18.81
N LEU A 226 -23.27 18.69 -19.24
CA LEU A 226 -23.37 17.56 -20.18
C LEU A 226 -22.73 17.86 -21.55
N PRO A 227 -22.99 19.01 -22.21
CA PRO A 227 -22.31 19.40 -23.43
C PRO A 227 -20.79 19.54 -23.26
N SER A 228 -20.35 20.12 -22.14
CA SER A 228 -18.92 20.28 -21.81
C SER A 228 -18.24 18.92 -21.62
N LEU A 229 -18.91 17.98 -20.94
CA LEU A 229 -18.47 16.60 -20.77
C LEU A 229 -18.30 15.90 -22.12
N LYS A 230 -19.28 16.05 -23.02
CA LYS A 230 -19.23 15.50 -24.38
C LYS A 230 -18.07 16.09 -25.18
N LYS A 231 -17.88 17.41 -25.13
CA LYS A 231 -16.77 18.10 -25.81
C LYS A 231 -15.41 17.60 -25.29
N LEU A 232 -15.29 17.36 -23.99
CA LEU A 232 -14.07 16.86 -23.38
C LEU A 232 -13.74 15.41 -23.81
N PHE A 233 -14.70 14.49 -23.71
CA PHE A 233 -14.48 13.10 -24.13
C PHE A 233 -14.39 12.92 -25.65
N SER A 234 -14.84 13.91 -26.44
CA SER A 234 -14.64 13.93 -27.88
C SER A 234 -13.21 14.30 -28.28
N ASN A 235 -12.38 14.79 -27.35
CA ASN A 235 -10.97 15.05 -27.59
C ASN A 235 -10.17 13.74 -27.43
N THR A 236 -9.71 13.20 -28.56
CA THR A 236 -8.93 11.95 -28.63
C THR A 236 -7.68 11.99 -27.76
N ILE A 237 -6.97 13.13 -27.70
CA ILE A 237 -5.71 13.23 -26.93
C ILE A 237 -6.00 13.16 -25.42
N TYR A 238 -7.06 13.82 -24.97
CA TYR A 238 -7.48 13.75 -23.57
C TYR A 238 -7.89 12.31 -23.19
N LEU A 239 -8.66 11.64 -24.06
CA LEU A 239 -9.07 10.26 -23.82
C LEU A 239 -7.87 9.31 -23.74
N LEU A 240 -6.91 9.41 -24.67
CA LEU A 240 -5.68 8.63 -24.65
C LEU A 240 -4.88 8.88 -23.36
N PHE A 241 -4.74 10.14 -22.96
CA PHE A 241 -4.06 10.49 -21.72
C PHE A 241 -4.73 9.89 -20.49
N VAL A 242 -6.06 9.98 -20.38
CA VAL A 242 -6.82 9.39 -19.26
C VAL A 242 -6.65 7.87 -19.23
N CYS A 243 -6.71 7.18 -20.38
CA CYS A 243 -6.47 5.74 -20.46
C CYS A 243 -5.06 5.37 -19.98
N THR A 244 -4.04 6.10 -20.43
CA THR A 244 -2.66 5.88 -19.97
C THR A 244 -2.51 6.10 -18.49
N ALA A 245 -3.02 7.22 -17.97
CA ALA A 245 -2.91 7.54 -16.57
C ALA A 245 -3.66 6.54 -15.69
N PHE A 246 -4.81 6.05 -16.15
CA PHE A 246 -5.54 4.96 -15.49
C PHE A 246 -4.65 3.72 -15.35
N VAL A 247 -4.01 3.26 -16.43
CA VAL A 247 -3.16 2.08 -16.36
C VAL A 247 -1.91 2.34 -15.53
N GLN A 248 -1.29 3.51 -15.67
CA GLN A 248 -0.11 3.90 -14.90
C GLN A 248 -0.40 3.92 -13.40
N VAL A 249 -1.51 4.53 -12.99
CA VAL A 249 -1.87 4.64 -11.57
C VAL A 249 -2.34 3.30 -11.02
N SER A 250 -3.08 2.50 -11.79
CA SER A 250 -3.38 1.11 -11.43
C SER A 250 -2.10 0.31 -11.19
N GLY A 251 -1.13 0.51 -12.10
CA GLY A 251 0.23 0.02 -12.05
C GLY A 251 0.88 0.28 -10.71
N PHE A 252 1.00 1.56 -10.42
CA PHE A 252 1.62 2.10 -9.22
C PHE A 252 0.92 1.64 -7.93
N ILE A 253 -0.41 1.66 -7.88
CA ILE A 253 -1.20 1.31 -6.68
C ILE A 253 -1.07 -0.19 -6.37
N GLY A 254 -1.10 -1.06 -7.38
CA GLY A 254 -0.82 -2.47 -7.19
C GLY A 254 0.57 -2.73 -6.63
N MET A 255 1.56 -2.10 -7.26
CA MET A 255 2.96 -2.22 -6.87
C MET A 255 3.20 -1.77 -5.44
N ILE A 256 2.75 -0.57 -5.06
CA ILE A 256 3.01 -0.05 -3.73
C ILE A 256 2.28 -0.85 -2.63
N THR A 257 1.09 -1.38 -2.92
CA THR A 257 0.28 -2.15 -1.97
C THR A 257 0.91 -3.50 -1.64
N PHE A 258 1.40 -4.23 -2.65
CA PHE A 258 1.92 -5.58 -2.45
C PHE A 258 3.44 -5.66 -2.33
N LYS A 259 4.18 -4.56 -2.58
CA LYS A 259 5.64 -4.51 -2.41
C LYS A 259 6.12 -4.92 -1.00
N PRO A 260 5.52 -4.46 0.12
CA PRO A 260 5.91 -4.95 1.44
C PRO A 260 5.77 -6.47 1.57
N LYS A 261 4.66 -7.03 1.06
CA LYS A 261 4.41 -8.47 1.10
C LYS A 261 5.38 -9.25 0.21
N PHE A 262 5.70 -8.72 -0.96
CA PHE A 262 6.73 -9.27 -1.82
C PHE A 262 8.10 -9.32 -1.11
N MET A 263 8.48 -8.24 -0.42
CA MET A 263 9.73 -8.18 0.35
C MET A 263 9.75 -9.18 1.52
N GLU A 264 8.61 -9.39 2.15
CA GLU A 264 8.44 -10.37 3.22
C GLU A 264 8.60 -11.82 2.70
N GLN A 265 7.92 -12.15 1.62
CA GLN A 265 7.86 -13.52 1.11
C GLN A 265 9.14 -13.94 0.36
N ILE A 266 9.70 -13.05 -0.46
CA ILE A 266 10.89 -13.35 -1.27
C ILE A 266 12.18 -13.19 -0.49
N TYR A 267 12.33 -12.09 0.26
CA TYR A 267 13.60 -11.77 0.94
C TYR A 267 13.57 -12.04 2.44
N GLY A 268 12.45 -12.51 3.01
CA GLY A 268 12.33 -12.80 4.45
C GLY A 268 12.43 -11.56 5.33
N GLN A 269 12.15 -10.37 4.80
CA GLN A 269 12.17 -9.13 5.58
C GLN A 269 10.87 -8.97 6.38
N SER A 270 10.94 -8.52 7.63
CA SER A 270 9.70 -8.19 8.38
C SER A 270 8.88 -7.13 7.66
N ALA A 271 7.55 -7.20 7.73
CA ALA A 271 6.65 -6.19 7.19
C ALA A 271 7.03 -4.75 7.62
N SER A 272 7.36 -4.55 8.90
CA SER A 272 7.77 -3.24 9.43
C SER A 272 9.05 -2.71 8.77
N ARG A 273 10.09 -3.52 8.64
CA ARG A 273 11.33 -3.15 7.93
C ARG A 273 11.07 -2.85 6.45
N ALA A 274 10.24 -3.64 5.78
CA ALA A 274 9.90 -3.40 4.38
C ALA A 274 9.19 -2.05 4.18
N ILE A 275 8.16 -1.77 5.00
CA ILE A 275 7.43 -0.49 5.00
C ILE A 275 8.38 0.68 5.28
N PHE A 276 9.28 0.54 6.26
CA PHE A 276 10.27 1.57 6.59
C PHE A 276 11.17 1.91 5.40
N LEU A 277 11.72 0.88 4.74
CA LEU A 277 12.65 1.04 3.62
C LEU A 277 11.97 1.64 2.39
N ILE A 278 10.70 1.32 2.14
CA ILE A 278 9.90 1.98 1.11
C ILE A 278 9.74 3.47 1.47
N GLY A 279 9.38 3.76 2.72
CA GLY A 279 9.17 5.12 3.21
C GLY A 279 10.39 6.03 3.12
N ILE A 280 11.56 5.55 3.56
CA ILE A 280 12.76 6.39 3.69
C ILE A 280 13.66 6.40 2.44
N MET A 281 13.57 5.40 1.56
CA MET A 281 14.41 5.34 0.36
C MET A 281 13.63 5.57 -0.93
N ASN A 282 12.48 4.91 -1.12
CA ASN A 282 11.77 5.00 -2.41
C ASN A 282 11.00 6.31 -2.52
N LEU A 283 10.28 6.74 -1.49
CA LEU A 283 9.46 7.95 -1.55
C LEU A 283 10.28 9.25 -1.67
N PRO A 284 11.42 9.42 -0.98
CA PRO A 284 12.28 10.57 -1.22
C PRO A 284 12.89 10.58 -2.62
N ALA A 285 13.20 9.42 -3.19
CA ALA A 285 13.65 9.32 -4.57
C ALA A 285 12.56 9.78 -5.56
N VAL A 286 11.28 9.45 -5.30
CA VAL A 286 10.15 9.99 -6.08
C VAL A 286 10.08 11.52 -5.94
N ALA A 287 10.17 12.06 -4.73
CA ALA A 287 10.15 13.51 -4.49
C ALA A 287 11.29 14.23 -5.25
N LEU A 288 12.52 13.71 -5.17
CA LEU A 288 13.66 14.24 -5.91
C LEU A 288 13.46 14.16 -7.42
N GLY A 289 12.86 13.08 -7.92
CA GLY A 289 12.54 12.94 -9.34
C GLY A 289 11.53 13.99 -9.82
N ILE A 290 10.45 14.24 -9.06
CA ILE A 290 9.43 15.26 -9.39
C ILE A 290 10.06 16.67 -9.47
N ILE A 291 10.88 17.04 -8.49
CA ILE A 291 11.60 18.33 -8.48
C ILE A 291 12.53 18.42 -9.68
N THR A 292 13.33 17.37 -9.93
CA THR A 292 14.29 17.32 -11.04
C THR A 292 13.58 17.46 -12.38
N GLY A 293 12.47 16.74 -12.58
CA GLY A 293 11.63 16.85 -13.77
C GLY A 293 11.07 18.26 -13.98
N GLY A 294 10.58 18.90 -12.90
CA GLY A 294 10.12 20.30 -12.94
C GLY A 294 11.24 21.30 -13.24
N PHE A 295 12.42 21.09 -12.64
CA PHE A 295 13.60 21.92 -12.88
C PHE A 295 14.11 21.83 -14.32
N ILE A 296 14.16 20.61 -14.89
CA ILE A 296 14.54 20.39 -16.29
C ILE A 296 13.57 21.11 -17.23
N MET A 297 12.25 20.99 -16.99
CA MET A 297 11.22 21.70 -17.75
C MET A 297 11.42 23.21 -17.74
N LYS A 298 11.74 23.78 -16.56
CA LYS A 298 12.00 25.22 -16.41
C LYS A 298 13.30 25.67 -17.09
N LYS A 299 14.41 24.97 -16.83
CA LYS A 299 15.75 25.36 -17.29
C LYS A 299 15.88 25.32 -18.82
N PHE A 300 15.31 24.30 -19.45
CA PHE A 300 15.44 24.08 -20.89
C PHE A 300 14.24 24.60 -21.69
N LYS A 301 13.24 25.21 -21.04
CA LYS A 301 12.01 25.74 -21.68
C LYS A 301 11.40 24.75 -22.68
N LEU A 302 11.29 23.49 -22.26
CA LEU A 302 10.92 22.40 -23.15
C LEU A 302 9.46 22.55 -23.62
N ASN A 303 9.26 22.47 -24.93
CA ASN A 303 7.93 22.32 -25.51
C ASN A 303 7.35 20.91 -25.24
N VAL A 304 6.06 20.72 -25.53
CA VAL A 304 5.33 19.45 -25.36
C VAL A 304 6.13 18.27 -25.94
N LEU A 305 6.69 18.42 -27.14
CA LEU A 305 7.57 17.43 -27.78
C LEU A 305 8.84 17.09 -26.99
N GLY A 306 9.43 18.06 -26.29
CA GLY A 306 10.59 17.84 -25.42
C GLY A 306 10.22 17.10 -24.13
N ALA A 307 9.07 17.45 -23.54
CA ALA A 307 8.49 16.77 -22.38
C ALA A 307 8.17 15.30 -22.69
N THR A 308 7.60 15.04 -23.86
CA THR A 308 7.34 13.70 -24.40
C THR A 308 8.60 12.83 -24.43
N LYS A 309 9.69 13.35 -25.02
CA LYS A 309 10.95 12.59 -25.15
C LYS A 309 11.54 12.23 -23.78
N ILE A 310 11.41 13.10 -22.79
CA ILE A 310 11.85 12.82 -21.42
C ILE A 310 10.98 11.73 -20.78
N CYS A 311 9.66 11.77 -20.94
CA CYS A 311 8.76 10.74 -20.39
C CYS A 311 9.06 9.36 -20.99
N ILE A 312 9.29 9.29 -22.31
CA ILE A 312 9.64 8.04 -23.00
C ILE A 312 11.02 7.55 -22.55
N GLY A 313 12.04 8.42 -22.55
CA GLY A 313 13.40 8.04 -22.18
C GLY A 313 13.51 7.55 -20.74
N THR A 314 12.83 8.22 -19.80
CA THR A 314 12.79 7.81 -18.39
C THR A 314 12.06 6.49 -18.18
N SER A 315 10.98 6.24 -18.92
CA SER A 315 10.23 4.98 -18.85
C SER A 315 11.03 3.79 -19.38
N LEU A 316 11.75 3.97 -20.49
CA LEU A 316 12.63 2.93 -21.05
C LEU A 316 13.81 2.60 -20.13
N LEU A 317 14.40 3.61 -19.48
CA LEU A 317 15.46 3.41 -18.48
C LEU A 317 14.92 2.75 -17.19
N ALA A 318 13.70 3.07 -16.77
CA ALA A 318 13.06 2.39 -15.66
C ALA A 318 12.79 0.91 -16.00
N PHE A 319 12.39 0.61 -17.24
CA PHE A 319 12.16 -0.76 -17.73
C PHE A 319 13.42 -1.62 -17.69
N SER A 320 14.56 -1.08 -18.15
CA SER A 320 15.83 -1.82 -18.18
C SER A 320 16.39 -2.11 -16.78
N SER A 321 16.00 -1.34 -15.77
CA SER A 321 16.42 -1.55 -14.39
C SER A 321 15.79 -2.80 -13.75
N LEU A 322 14.67 -3.33 -14.27
CA LEU A 322 13.99 -4.53 -13.77
C LEU A 322 14.79 -5.81 -14.00
N THR A 323 15.76 -6.06 -13.13
CA THR A 323 16.60 -7.26 -13.15
C THR A 323 16.05 -8.32 -12.20
N THR A 324 16.13 -9.58 -12.63
CA THR A 324 15.63 -10.74 -11.90
C THR A 324 16.62 -11.12 -10.80
N VAL A 325 16.19 -10.97 -9.56
CA VAL A 325 16.97 -11.35 -8.39
C VAL A 325 16.27 -12.56 -7.75
N HIS A 326 16.98 -13.67 -7.60
CA HIS A 326 16.42 -14.97 -7.21
C HIS A 326 16.88 -15.39 -5.81
N CYS A 327 15.92 -15.63 -4.91
CA CYS A 327 16.15 -16.35 -3.67
C CYS A 327 15.26 -17.60 -3.70
N GLN A 328 15.88 -18.78 -3.80
CA GLN A 328 15.14 -20.04 -3.84
C GLN A 328 14.71 -20.44 -2.42
N ASN A 329 13.43 -20.75 -2.26
CA ASN A 329 12.88 -21.24 -1.01
C ASN A 329 12.48 -22.70 -1.20
N THR A 330 13.17 -23.62 -0.52
CA THR A 330 12.72 -25.02 -0.35
C THR A 330 12.08 -25.14 1.03
N LEU A 331 10.82 -25.57 1.08
CA LEU A 331 10.03 -25.57 2.31
C LEU A 331 9.25 -26.86 2.57
N ILE A 332 9.64 -27.96 1.91
CA ILE A 332 9.01 -29.26 2.12
C ILE A 332 10.10 -30.32 2.05
N SER A 333 10.35 -31.03 3.16
CA SER A 333 11.07 -32.30 3.16
C SER A 333 10.07 -33.43 3.40
N SER A 334 10.24 -34.54 2.67
CA SER A 334 9.36 -35.73 2.73
C SER A 334 9.53 -36.56 4.00
N CYS A 335 10.29 -36.07 4.99
CA CYS A 335 10.71 -36.82 6.17
C CYS A 335 9.54 -37.20 7.11
N ASN A 336 8.48 -36.40 7.20
CA ASN A 336 7.37 -36.67 8.13
C ASN A 336 6.28 -37.61 7.58
N THR A 337 6.59 -38.45 6.59
CA THR A 337 5.63 -39.43 6.07
C THR A 337 5.13 -40.44 7.12
N GLY A 338 5.83 -40.55 8.26
CA GLY A 338 5.43 -41.38 9.42
C GLY A 338 4.70 -40.64 10.57
N CYS A 339 4.39 -39.35 10.45
CA CYS A 339 3.69 -38.57 11.50
C CYS A 339 2.29 -38.14 11.03
N SER A 340 1.25 -38.40 11.84
CA SER A 340 -0.12 -37.92 11.59
C SER A 340 -0.31 -36.45 12.02
N CYS A 341 0.57 -35.57 11.54
CA CYS A 341 0.51 -34.14 11.84
C CYS A 341 -0.59 -33.45 11.03
N SER A 342 -1.41 -32.62 11.69
CA SER A 342 -2.36 -31.77 10.98
C SER A 342 -1.63 -30.73 10.13
N LEU A 343 -1.86 -30.77 8.81
CA LEU A 343 -1.32 -29.80 7.86
C LEU A 343 -1.93 -28.41 8.01
N LYS A 344 -3.02 -28.27 8.78
CA LYS A 344 -3.75 -27.01 8.98
C LYS A 344 -2.98 -26.01 9.84
N HIS A 345 -2.16 -26.48 10.79
CA HIS A 345 -1.46 -25.61 11.72
C HIS A 345 -0.23 -24.94 11.11
N TRP A 346 0.08 -23.75 11.62
CA TRP A 346 1.19 -22.91 11.16
C TRP A 346 1.92 -22.28 12.34
N ASP A 347 2.98 -22.98 12.78
CA ASP A 347 3.86 -22.61 13.88
C ASP A 347 5.31 -22.73 13.39
N PRO A 348 5.78 -21.80 12.54
CA PRO A 348 7.06 -21.97 11.87
C PRO A 348 8.21 -22.03 12.88
N ILE A 349 9.11 -22.98 12.67
CA ILE A 349 10.34 -23.12 13.47
C ILE A 349 11.56 -23.14 12.55
N CYS A 350 12.66 -22.58 13.06
CA CYS A 350 13.94 -22.58 12.40
C CYS A 350 14.80 -23.69 12.99
N ALA A 351 15.10 -24.69 12.19
CA ALA A 351 16.00 -25.77 12.56
C ALA A 351 17.46 -25.33 12.44
N SER A 352 18.33 -25.98 13.23
CA SER A 352 19.78 -25.79 13.19
C SER A 352 20.41 -26.04 11.80
N ASN A 353 19.76 -26.84 10.95
CA ASN A 353 20.16 -27.07 9.55
C ASN A 353 19.82 -25.89 8.60
N GLY A 354 19.24 -24.79 9.12
CA GLY A 354 18.86 -23.61 8.36
C GLY A 354 17.58 -23.75 7.55
N LEU A 355 16.83 -24.86 7.72
CA LEU A 355 15.52 -25.07 7.09
C LEU A 355 14.41 -24.61 8.03
N THR A 356 13.37 -24.04 7.43
CA THR A 356 12.14 -23.66 8.14
C THR A 356 11.11 -24.75 7.97
N TYR A 357 10.60 -25.28 9.07
CA TYR A 357 9.49 -26.24 9.07
C TYR A 357 8.18 -25.53 9.42
N ALA A 358 7.06 -26.03 8.90
CA ALA A 358 5.76 -25.38 9.06
C ALA A 358 5.14 -25.54 10.46
N SER A 359 5.57 -26.53 11.24
CA SER A 359 5.22 -26.72 12.65
C SER A 359 6.29 -27.56 13.37
N PRO A 360 6.36 -27.53 14.71
CA PRO A 360 7.23 -28.43 15.49
C PRO A 360 6.91 -29.92 15.25
N CYS A 361 5.63 -30.23 15.04
CA CYS A 361 5.15 -31.57 14.66
C CYS A 361 5.76 -32.03 13.33
N LEU A 362 5.73 -31.14 12.33
CA LEU A 362 6.35 -31.37 11.02
C LEU A 362 7.87 -31.24 11.04
N ALA A 363 8.52 -31.05 12.19
CA ALA A 363 9.95 -31.28 12.33
C ALA A 363 10.26 -32.54 13.14
N GLY A 364 9.23 -33.23 13.65
CA GLY A 364 9.35 -34.40 14.50
C GLY A 364 9.94 -34.11 15.88
N CYS A 365 9.77 -32.90 16.41
CA CYS A 365 10.28 -32.51 17.73
C CYS A 365 9.50 -33.19 18.86
N GLN A 366 10.16 -33.62 19.94
CA GLN A 366 9.52 -34.38 21.03
C GLN A 366 9.41 -33.60 22.34
N THR A 367 10.30 -32.64 22.58
CA THR A 367 10.40 -31.92 23.86
C THR A 367 10.63 -30.44 23.62
N SER A 368 10.20 -29.58 24.54
CA SER A 368 10.54 -28.16 24.53
C SER A 368 11.06 -27.66 25.87
N THR A 369 11.82 -26.58 25.81
CA THR A 369 12.29 -25.84 26.99
C THR A 369 12.09 -24.34 26.79
N GLY A 370 11.75 -23.63 27.86
CA GLY A 370 11.52 -22.19 27.84
C GLY A 370 10.04 -21.83 27.72
N ASP A 371 9.73 -20.54 27.87
CA ASP A 371 8.37 -20.00 27.81
C ASP A 371 8.30 -18.85 26.80
N GLY A 372 7.11 -18.63 26.22
CA GLY A 372 6.83 -17.53 25.31
C GLY A 372 7.75 -17.52 24.07
N ARG A 373 8.52 -16.44 23.93
CA ARG A 373 9.38 -16.19 22.74
C ARG A 373 10.70 -16.95 22.76
N ASP A 374 11.16 -17.35 23.95
CA ASP A 374 12.45 -18.01 24.13
C ASP A 374 12.32 -19.53 24.14
N MET A 375 11.17 -20.04 23.65
CA MET A 375 10.90 -21.47 23.54
C MET A 375 11.80 -22.12 22.49
N VAL A 376 12.44 -23.22 22.89
CA VAL A 376 13.32 -24.04 22.06
C VAL A 376 12.78 -25.46 22.03
N PHE A 377 12.69 -26.05 20.84
CA PHE A 377 12.28 -27.44 20.64
C PHE A 377 13.51 -28.31 20.43
N HIS A 378 13.49 -29.51 21.02
CA HIS A 378 14.59 -30.49 20.98
C HIS A 378 14.11 -31.85 20.47
N ASN A 379 15.08 -32.70 20.12
CA ASN A 379 14.86 -34.06 19.62
C ASN A 379 13.98 -34.11 18.36
N CYS A 380 14.25 -33.22 17.40
CA CYS A 380 13.53 -33.15 16.14
C CYS A 380 14.12 -34.14 15.12
N THR A 381 13.39 -35.21 14.81
CA THR A 381 13.87 -36.31 13.96
C THR A 381 14.17 -35.87 12.51
N CYS A 382 13.40 -34.93 11.97
CA CYS A 382 13.56 -34.47 10.58
C CYS A 382 14.68 -33.46 10.36
N ILE A 383 15.42 -33.09 11.41
CA ILE A 383 16.62 -32.26 11.31
C ILE A 383 17.86 -33.13 11.04
N GLY A 384 17.88 -34.36 11.57
CA GLY A 384 19.04 -35.27 11.58
C GLY A 384 19.36 -35.97 10.25
N GLU A 385 18.46 -35.96 9.26
CA GLU A 385 18.68 -36.60 7.95
C GLU A 385 19.53 -35.77 6.95
N SER A 386 20.04 -34.60 7.38
CA SER A 386 20.85 -33.73 6.52
C SER A 386 22.32 -34.18 6.48
N PRO A 387 23.06 -34.00 5.37
CA PRO A 387 24.40 -34.57 5.15
C PRO A 387 25.53 -33.98 6.04
N LEU A 388 25.19 -33.20 7.06
CA LEU A 388 26.12 -32.56 7.99
C LEU A 388 26.00 -33.22 9.38
N PRO A 389 26.97 -34.05 9.81
CA PRO A 389 26.84 -34.95 10.98
C PRO A 389 26.84 -34.28 12.36
N PHE A 390 26.77 -32.94 12.44
CA PHE A 390 27.05 -32.17 13.68
C PHE A 390 26.02 -31.07 13.97
N ALA A 391 24.82 -31.12 13.40
CA ALA A 391 23.78 -30.17 13.74
C ALA A 391 23.05 -30.63 15.01
N ASN A 392 23.10 -29.81 16.07
CA ASN A 392 22.24 -29.99 17.26
C ASN A 392 20.78 -30.16 16.80
N MET A 393 20.07 -31.20 17.26
CA MET A 393 18.68 -31.50 16.87
C MET A 393 17.66 -30.55 17.53
N SER A 394 18.03 -29.28 17.66
CA SER A 394 17.23 -28.23 18.24
C SER A 394 16.72 -27.27 17.16
N SER A 395 15.59 -26.65 17.47
CA SER A 395 14.98 -25.61 16.64
C SER A 395 14.38 -24.52 17.52
N VAL A 396 14.35 -23.30 16.98
CA VAL A 396 13.82 -22.11 17.66
C VAL A 396 12.57 -21.61 16.96
N LEU A 397 11.71 -20.89 17.68
CA LEU A 397 10.53 -20.26 17.11
C LEU A 397 10.86 -19.29 15.97
N GLY A 398 10.00 -19.27 14.95
CA GLY A 398 10.09 -18.37 13.81
C GLY A 398 10.77 -18.99 12.59
N GLN A 399 10.84 -18.21 11.51
CA GLN A 399 11.46 -18.64 10.26
C GLN A 399 12.98 -18.42 10.29
N CYS A 400 13.74 -19.30 9.64
CA CYS A 400 15.17 -19.11 9.50
C CYS A 400 15.50 -17.84 8.70
N SER A 401 16.57 -17.16 9.11
CA SER A 401 17.16 -16.09 8.30
C SER A 401 17.54 -16.64 6.93
N ARG A 402 17.16 -15.93 5.86
CA ARG A 402 17.53 -16.31 4.49
C ARG A 402 19.06 -16.27 4.35
N LYS A 403 19.62 -17.11 3.45
CA LYS A 403 21.06 -17.19 3.16
C LYS A 403 21.65 -15.80 2.82
N SER A 404 22.94 -15.61 3.07
CA SER A 404 23.69 -14.37 2.81
C SER A 404 23.50 -13.82 1.39
N ASP A 405 23.37 -14.70 0.41
CA ASP A 405 23.14 -14.33 -0.99
C ASP A 405 21.83 -13.54 -1.15
N CYS A 406 20.79 -13.88 -0.37
CA CYS A 406 19.50 -13.21 -0.42
C CYS A 406 19.55 -11.79 0.19
N ASP A 407 20.47 -11.49 1.10
CA ASP A 407 20.68 -10.13 1.63
C ASP A 407 21.37 -9.22 0.60
N TYR A 408 22.39 -9.73 -0.11
CA TYR A 408 23.02 -8.99 -1.21
C TYR A 408 22.00 -8.71 -2.33
N MET A 409 21.26 -9.74 -2.72
CA MET A 409 20.18 -9.69 -3.69
C MET A 409 19.08 -8.70 -3.29
N PHE A 410 18.71 -8.66 -2.01
CA PHE A 410 17.77 -7.67 -1.48
C PHE A 410 18.30 -6.24 -1.62
N LYS A 411 19.55 -5.98 -1.25
CA LYS A 411 20.18 -4.64 -1.39
C LYS A 411 20.21 -4.19 -2.84
N PHE A 412 20.55 -5.08 -3.76
CA PHE A 412 20.55 -4.79 -5.19
C PHE A 412 19.14 -4.48 -5.71
N TYR A 413 18.12 -5.30 -5.34
CA TYR A 413 16.72 -5.01 -5.64
C TYR A 413 16.29 -3.63 -5.11
N MET A 414 16.68 -3.27 -3.89
CA MET A 414 16.36 -1.97 -3.31
C MET A 414 17.01 -0.83 -4.09
N ALA A 415 18.30 -0.93 -4.42
CA ALA A 415 19.01 0.07 -5.23
C ALA A 415 18.35 0.28 -6.60
N VAL A 416 18.03 -0.81 -7.29
CA VAL A 416 17.31 -0.81 -8.57
C VAL A 416 15.96 -0.11 -8.43
N THR A 417 15.14 -0.48 -7.44
CA THR A 417 13.80 0.11 -7.30
C THR A 417 13.84 1.59 -6.94
N VAL A 418 14.86 2.05 -6.20
CA VAL A 418 15.07 3.47 -5.88
C VAL A 418 15.45 4.26 -7.14
N ILE A 419 16.38 3.75 -7.95
CA ILE A 419 16.77 4.37 -9.22
C ILE A 419 15.58 4.41 -10.18
N GLY A 420 14.85 3.29 -10.32
CA GLY A 420 13.66 3.21 -11.16
C GLY A 420 12.56 4.17 -10.71
N ALA A 421 12.34 4.31 -9.40
CA ALA A 421 11.37 5.25 -8.84
C ALA A 421 11.74 6.71 -9.12
N PHE A 422 13.03 7.06 -8.97
CA PHE A 422 13.54 8.39 -9.33
C PHE A 422 13.34 8.70 -10.81
N LEU A 423 13.76 7.78 -11.69
CA LEU A 423 13.66 7.94 -13.14
C LEU A 423 12.19 8.09 -13.57
N SER A 424 11.31 7.22 -13.08
CA SER A 424 9.87 7.29 -13.38
C SER A 424 9.26 8.61 -12.90
N ALA A 425 9.66 9.10 -11.72
CA ALA A 425 9.15 10.34 -11.15
C ALA A 425 9.60 11.61 -11.91
N CYS A 426 10.75 11.58 -12.60
CA CYS A 426 11.16 12.68 -13.49
C CYS A 426 10.15 12.96 -14.61
N GLY A 427 9.35 11.97 -15.01
CA GLY A 427 8.28 12.11 -16.01
C GLY A 427 6.95 12.65 -15.47
N ALA A 428 6.75 12.72 -14.15
CA ALA A 428 5.46 13.11 -13.56
C ALA A 428 5.11 14.59 -13.84
N THR A 429 6.01 15.53 -13.55
CA THR A 429 5.78 16.96 -13.80
C THR A 429 5.58 17.28 -15.29
N PRO A 430 6.45 16.79 -16.21
CA PRO A 430 6.22 16.96 -17.65
C PRO A 430 4.87 16.40 -18.10
N GLY A 431 4.49 15.19 -17.66
CA GLY A 431 3.20 14.58 -18.00
C GLY A 431 2.01 15.41 -17.53
N TYR A 432 2.09 15.98 -16.32
CA TYR A 432 1.03 16.86 -15.80
C TYR A 432 0.92 18.18 -16.57
N ILE A 433 2.05 18.77 -17.00
CA ILE A 433 2.04 19.99 -17.82
C ILE A 433 1.45 19.71 -19.21
N ILE A 434 1.74 18.55 -19.81
CA ILE A 434 1.14 18.14 -21.09
C ILE A 434 -0.38 18.11 -20.97
N LEU A 435 -0.92 17.53 -19.87
CA LEU A 435 -2.36 17.52 -19.61
C LEU A 435 -2.93 18.94 -19.61
N LEU A 436 -2.36 19.83 -18.80
CA LEU A 436 -2.84 21.21 -18.67
C LEU A 436 -2.78 22.01 -19.97
N ARG A 437 -1.77 21.77 -20.81
CA ARG A 437 -1.57 22.51 -22.07
C ARG A 437 -2.37 21.97 -23.25
N THR A 438 -2.84 20.73 -23.18
CA THR A 438 -3.60 20.09 -24.28
C THR A 438 -5.11 20.32 -24.17
N ILE A 439 -5.58 20.79 -23.01
CA ILE A 439 -6.98 21.07 -22.74
C ILE A 439 -7.25 22.57 -22.93
N ASN A 440 -8.37 22.90 -23.58
CA ASN A 440 -8.83 24.28 -23.71
C ASN A 440 -9.01 24.93 -22.33
N PRO A 441 -8.63 26.21 -22.15
CA PRO A 441 -8.64 26.89 -20.85
C PRO A 441 -9.99 26.81 -20.13
N GLU A 442 -11.10 26.95 -20.87
CA GLU A 442 -12.47 26.87 -20.35
C GLU A 442 -12.85 25.49 -19.76
N LEU A 443 -12.14 24.41 -20.12
CA LEU A 443 -12.46 23.04 -19.70
C LEU A 443 -11.44 22.45 -18.73
N LYS A 444 -10.39 23.20 -18.35
CA LYS A 444 -9.26 22.67 -17.56
C LYS A 444 -9.69 22.10 -16.21
N SER A 445 -10.45 22.86 -15.41
CA SER A 445 -10.87 22.43 -14.06
C SER A 445 -11.79 21.20 -14.12
N LEU A 446 -12.74 21.18 -15.06
CA LEU A 446 -13.62 20.04 -15.32
C LEU A 446 -12.81 18.79 -15.73
N ALA A 447 -11.88 18.96 -16.65
CA ALA A 447 -11.02 17.89 -17.15
C ALA A 447 -10.09 17.33 -16.08
N LEU A 448 -9.52 18.17 -15.22
CA LEU A 448 -8.74 17.74 -14.06
C LEU A 448 -9.61 16.99 -13.04
N GLY A 449 -10.83 17.48 -12.78
CA GLY A 449 -11.78 16.81 -11.89
C GLY A 449 -12.15 15.41 -12.37
N ILE A 450 -12.49 15.27 -13.65
CA ILE A 450 -12.81 13.98 -14.27
C ILE A 450 -11.60 13.06 -14.32
N TYR A 451 -10.43 13.60 -14.67
CA TYR A 451 -9.17 12.87 -14.66
C TYR A 451 -8.89 12.25 -13.29
N ILE A 452 -8.95 13.06 -12.22
CA ILE A 452 -8.74 12.60 -10.84
C ILE A 452 -9.81 11.58 -10.46
N LEU A 453 -11.08 11.82 -10.80
CA LEU A 453 -12.18 10.91 -10.51
C LEU A 453 -11.94 9.52 -11.13
N ILE A 454 -11.65 9.45 -12.42
CA ILE A 454 -11.41 8.19 -13.15
C ILE A 454 -10.19 7.47 -12.57
N VAL A 455 -9.08 8.19 -12.41
CA VAL A 455 -7.83 7.63 -11.91
C VAL A 455 -7.95 7.12 -10.48
N ARG A 456 -8.67 7.82 -9.60
CA ARG A 456 -8.87 7.40 -8.20
C ARG A 456 -9.88 6.26 -8.07
N THR A 457 -10.98 6.31 -8.81
CA THR A 457 -12.05 5.29 -8.73
C THR A 457 -11.65 4.01 -9.44
N LEU A 458 -11.31 4.07 -10.72
CA LEU A 458 -10.95 2.89 -11.50
C LEU A 458 -9.50 2.49 -11.27
N GLY A 459 -8.59 3.46 -11.19
CA GLY A 459 -7.17 3.19 -11.02
C GLY A 459 -6.73 2.97 -9.58
N GLY A 460 -7.60 3.21 -8.59
CA GLY A 460 -7.27 3.05 -7.18
C GLY A 460 -7.99 1.91 -6.46
N ILE A 461 -9.29 1.74 -6.72
CA ILE A 461 -10.13 0.80 -5.95
C ILE A 461 -10.03 -0.65 -6.49
N PRO A 462 -10.28 -0.93 -7.78
CA PRO A 462 -10.09 -2.27 -8.36
C PRO A 462 -8.69 -2.88 -8.21
N PRO A 463 -7.57 -2.13 -8.38
CA PRO A 463 -6.25 -2.73 -8.50
C PRO A 463 -5.81 -3.58 -7.31
N PRO A 464 -5.89 -3.12 -6.05
CA PRO A 464 -5.61 -3.96 -4.90
C PRO A 464 -6.42 -5.27 -4.87
N ILE A 465 -7.66 -5.26 -5.38
CA ILE A 465 -8.56 -6.42 -5.37
C ILE A 465 -8.08 -7.47 -6.37
N TYR A 466 -7.90 -7.10 -7.64
CA TYR A 466 -7.52 -8.08 -8.66
C TYR A 466 -6.05 -8.52 -8.55
N PHE A 467 -5.14 -7.66 -8.06
CA PHE A 467 -3.78 -8.09 -7.73
C PHE A 467 -3.75 -9.01 -6.52
N GLY A 468 -4.52 -8.72 -5.47
CA GLY A 468 -4.65 -9.60 -4.33
C GLY A 468 -5.10 -10.99 -4.77
N ALA A 469 -6.15 -11.06 -5.58
CA ALA A 469 -6.66 -12.31 -6.14
C ALA A 469 -5.62 -13.05 -7.01
N LEU A 470 -4.80 -12.33 -7.79
CA LEU A 470 -3.76 -12.92 -8.62
C LEU A 470 -2.59 -13.47 -7.78
N ILE A 471 -2.18 -12.73 -6.74
CA ILE A 471 -1.16 -13.16 -5.77
C ILE A 471 -1.64 -14.38 -5.00
N ASP A 472 -2.90 -14.39 -4.58
CA ASP A 472 -3.54 -15.51 -3.87
C ASP A 472 -3.54 -16.82 -4.70
N ARG A 473 -3.53 -16.75 -6.03
CA ARG A 473 -3.35 -17.95 -6.88
C ARG A 473 -2.00 -18.61 -6.74
N THR A 474 -0.99 -17.87 -6.29
CA THR A 474 0.36 -18.37 -6.04
C THR A 474 0.49 -18.95 -4.62
N CYS A 475 -0.59 -18.98 -3.84
CA CYS A 475 -0.58 -19.52 -2.49
C CYS A 475 -0.33 -21.03 -2.46
N LEU A 476 0.72 -21.45 -1.75
CA LEU A 476 1.04 -22.85 -1.48
C LEU A 476 0.40 -23.34 -0.18
N LYS A 477 0.25 -22.46 0.83
CA LYS A 477 -0.35 -22.82 2.13
C LYS A 477 -1.29 -21.75 2.64
N TRP A 478 -2.57 -22.09 2.70
CA TRP A 478 -3.62 -21.27 3.30
C TRP A 478 -3.65 -21.43 4.81
N GLY A 479 -3.88 -20.33 5.55
CA GLY A 479 -4.31 -20.41 6.94
C GLY A 479 -5.76 -20.89 7.03
N THR A 480 -6.15 -21.37 8.20
CA THR A 480 -7.56 -21.69 8.53
C THR A 480 -8.09 -20.59 9.46
N LYS A 481 -9.40 -20.36 9.45
CA LYS A 481 -10.06 -19.51 10.46
C LYS A 481 -10.55 -20.40 11.61
N GLN A 482 -10.68 -19.84 12.81
CA GLN A 482 -11.22 -20.53 13.99
C GLN A 482 -12.61 -21.15 13.71
N CYS A 483 -13.41 -20.49 12.88
CA CYS A 483 -14.76 -20.93 12.48
C CYS A 483 -14.80 -21.84 11.26
N GLY A 484 -13.65 -22.36 10.83
CA GLY A 484 -13.51 -23.05 9.55
C GLY A 484 -13.42 -22.12 8.34
N GLY A 485 -12.98 -22.67 7.21
CA GLY A 485 -12.78 -21.95 5.96
C GLY A 485 -11.38 -21.36 5.76
N ARG A 486 -11.15 -20.78 4.56
CA ARG A 486 -9.83 -20.24 4.17
C ARG A 486 -9.55 -18.91 4.86
N GLY A 487 -8.41 -18.82 5.54
CA GLY A 487 -7.82 -17.62 6.12
C GLY A 487 -6.77 -16.98 5.22
N ALA A 488 -5.86 -16.19 5.78
CA ALA A 488 -4.79 -15.56 5.02
C ALA A 488 -3.75 -16.58 4.54
N CYS A 489 -3.21 -16.38 3.33
CA CYS A 489 -2.14 -17.22 2.81
C CYS A 489 -0.82 -17.00 3.56
N ARG A 490 -0.17 -18.10 3.94
CA ARG A 490 1.06 -18.13 4.77
C ARG A 490 2.33 -18.29 3.94
N ILE A 491 2.29 -19.11 2.90
CA ILE A 491 3.41 -19.35 1.97
C ILE A 491 2.92 -19.19 0.55
N TYR A 492 3.70 -18.48 -0.27
CA TYR A 492 3.50 -18.33 -1.70
C TYR A 492 4.63 -19.00 -2.49
N ASP A 493 4.32 -19.43 -3.71
CA ASP A 493 5.30 -19.86 -4.70
C ASP A 493 6.12 -18.63 -5.13
N SER A 494 7.41 -18.64 -4.82
CA SER A 494 8.29 -17.49 -5.08
C SER A 494 8.51 -17.23 -6.58
N GLY A 495 8.48 -18.27 -7.41
CA GLY A 495 8.62 -18.16 -8.86
C GLY A 495 7.40 -17.52 -9.50
N ALA A 496 6.21 -18.02 -9.15
CA ALA A 496 4.94 -17.52 -9.67
C ALA A 496 4.62 -16.11 -9.14
N PHE A 497 4.85 -15.83 -7.85
CA PHE A 497 4.66 -14.48 -7.28
C PHE A 497 5.57 -13.48 -8.01
N ARG A 498 6.85 -13.83 -8.22
CA ARG A 498 7.78 -12.96 -8.96
C ARG A 498 7.30 -12.68 -10.38
N LEU A 499 6.81 -13.68 -11.10
CA LEU A 499 6.30 -13.50 -12.46
C LEU A 499 5.11 -12.54 -12.47
N VAL A 500 4.15 -12.74 -11.56
CA VAL A 500 3.00 -11.83 -11.36
C VAL A 500 3.46 -10.38 -11.10
N ASN A 501 4.47 -10.19 -10.24
CA ASN A 501 5.01 -8.86 -9.94
C ASN A 501 5.72 -8.24 -11.16
N LEU A 502 6.56 -9.01 -11.85
CA LEU A 502 7.33 -8.54 -13.01
C LEU A 502 6.44 -8.21 -14.22
N ASP A 503 5.51 -9.10 -14.57
CA ASP A 503 4.61 -8.89 -15.69
C ASP A 503 3.79 -7.62 -15.49
N TRP A 504 3.42 -7.34 -14.24
CA TRP A 504 2.71 -6.13 -13.90
C TRP A 504 3.57 -4.86 -14.00
N GLN A 505 4.80 -4.88 -13.47
CA GLN A 505 5.73 -3.75 -13.62
C GLN A 505 6.01 -3.46 -15.10
N LYS A 506 6.19 -4.51 -15.91
CA LYS A 506 6.39 -4.39 -17.35
C LYS A 506 5.17 -3.80 -18.04
N PHE A 507 3.96 -4.26 -17.72
CA PHE A 507 2.71 -3.75 -18.27
C PHE A 507 2.51 -2.26 -17.96
N SER A 508 2.76 -1.85 -16.71
CA SER A 508 2.63 -0.44 -16.29
C SER A 508 3.65 0.48 -16.99
N ILE A 509 4.87 0.01 -17.26
CA ILE A 509 5.91 0.82 -17.90
C ILE A 509 5.76 0.82 -19.42
N PHE A 510 5.34 -0.29 -20.03
CA PHE A 510 5.09 -0.40 -21.47
C PHE A 510 4.03 0.61 -21.92
N ILE A 511 2.96 0.77 -21.14
CA ILE A 511 1.88 1.71 -21.45
C ILE A 511 2.29 3.19 -21.27
N HIS A 512 3.38 3.47 -20.54
CA HIS A 512 3.99 4.79 -20.46
C HIS A 512 4.57 5.26 -21.82
N THR A 513 4.92 4.30 -22.70
CA THR A 513 5.59 4.56 -23.99
C THR A 513 4.58 4.73 -25.15
N PHE A 514 3.38 4.18 -25.00
CA PHE A 514 2.35 4.12 -26.04
C PHE A 514 1.57 5.41 -26.37
N PRO A 515 1.37 6.41 -25.48
CA PRO A 515 0.40 7.48 -25.71
C PRO A 515 0.97 8.72 -26.38
N ILE A 516 2.25 8.70 -26.79
CA ILE A 516 2.90 9.91 -27.29
C ILE A 516 3.56 9.73 -28.66
N ILE A 517 3.17 8.69 -29.38
CA ILE A 517 3.60 8.39 -30.75
C ILE A 517 2.48 8.67 -31.78
N GLY A 518 1.30 9.12 -31.32
CA GLY A 518 0.17 9.50 -32.19
C GLY A 518 0.18 10.97 -32.55
#